data_AF-A0A858QAA0-F1
#
_entry.id   AF-A0A858QAA0-F1
#
_cell.length_a   1.000
_cell.length_b   1.000
_cell.length_c   1.000
_cell.angle_alpha   90.00
_cell.angle_beta   90.00
_cell.angle_gamma   90.00
#
_symmetry.space_group_name_H-M   'P 1'
#
loop_
_entity.id
_entity.type
_entity.pdbx_description
1 polymer ?
#
loop_
_entity_poly.entity_id
_entity_poly.type
_entity_poly.pdbx_seq_one_letter_code
_entity_poly.pdbx_strand_id
1 'polypeptide(L)'
;MAFDYKKMLKRELNVGLKDRQYRMIGGAAALLLSVFMGNIVLLLIGIVLVATAFMRWCPVYSGLSKSTVDPNEPTAGGGCPHSDTESH
;
A
#
# COMPACT_ATOMS: atom_id res chain seq x y z
N MET A 1 2.24 18.53 17.98
CA MET A 1 1.14 18.45 16.99
C MET A 1 0.11 17.48 17.52
N ALA A 2 -1.17 17.83 17.52
CA ALA A 2 -2.23 16.92 17.97
C ALA A 2 -2.49 15.88 16.87
N PHE A 3 -2.53 14.60 17.23
CA PHE A 3 -2.87 13.52 16.32
C PHE A 3 -4.39 13.46 16.16
N ASP A 4 -4.90 13.63 14.95
CA ASP A 4 -6.35 13.69 14.71
C ASP A 4 -6.91 12.29 14.41
N TYR A 5 -7.45 11.64 15.44
CA TYR A 5 -8.08 10.32 15.37
C TYR A 5 -9.25 10.25 14.39
N LYS A 6 -9.97 11.36 14.14
CA LYS A 6 -11.08 11.37 13.18
C LYS A 6 -10.56 11.31 11.75
N LYS A 7 -9.42 11.95 11.48
CA LYS A 7 -8.76 11.94 10.17
C LYS A 7 -8.19 10.57 9.81
N MET A 8 -7.75 9.80 10.80
CA MET A 8 -7.27 8.42 10.64
C MET A 8 -8.26 7.45 10.01
N LEU A 9 -9.55 7.69 10.16
CA LEU A 9 -10.61 6.86 9.57
C LEU A 9 -11.15 7.44 8.27
N LYS A 10 -10.77 8.69 7.93
CA LYS A 10 -11.16 9.34 6.69
C LYS A 10 -10.26 8.86 5.56
N ARG A 11 -10.87 8.21 4.57
CA ARG A 11 -10.18 7.71 3.38
C ARG A 11 -9.86 8.87 2.44
N GLU A 12 -8.64 9.39 2.52
CA GLU A 12 -8.12 10.48 1.68
C GLU A 12 -6.86 9.99 0.96
N LEU A 13 -6.68 10.34 -0.32
CA LEU A 13 -5.51 9.90 -1.07
C LEU A 13 -4.27 10.64 -0.56
N ASN A 14 -3.41 9.94 0.19
CA ASN A 14 -2.25 10.54 0.87
C ASN A 14 -0.94 9.78 0.66
N VAL A 15 -0.99 8.67 -0.08
CA VAL A 15 0.18 7.86 -0.43
C VAL A 15 0.51 8.06 -1.91
N GLY A 16 1.70 8.63 -2.18
CA GLY A 16 2.27 8.71 -3.52
C GLY A 16 2.67 7.35 -4.08
N LEU A 17 2.99 7.28 -5.37
CA LEU A 17 3.38 6.04 -6.05
C LEU A 17 4.60 5.36 -5.40
N LYS A 18 5.58 6.15 -4.97
CA LYS A 18 6.81 5.64 -4.34
C LYS A 18 6.48 4.88 -3.04
N ASP A 19 5.81 5.52 -2.09
CA ASP A 19 5.36 4.88 -0.85
C ASP A 19 4.41 3.69 -1.11
N ARG A 20 3.54 3.79 -2.12
CA ARG A 20 2.66 2.68 -2.52
C ARG A 20 3.49 1.46 -2.93
N GLN A 21 4.52 1.64 -3.74
CA GLN A 21 5.36 0.53 -4.22
C GLN A 21 6.09 -0.15 -3.06
N TYR A 22 6.65 0.62 -2.12
CA TYR A 22 7.27 0.04 -0.92
C TYR A 22 6.28 -0.77 -0.08
N ARG A 23 5.03 -0.32 0.06
CA ARG A 23 3.99 -1.07 0.80
C ARG A 23 3.49 -2.30 0.06
N MET A 24 3.39 -2.24 -1.27
CA MET A 24 3.07 -3.40 -2.10
C MET A 24 4.16 -4.46 -2.01
N ILE A 25 5.44 -4.07 -2.16
CA ILE A 25 6.58 -4.99 -2.08
C ILE A 25 6.70 -5.54 -0.66
N GLY A 26 6.64 -4.69 0.37
CA GLY A 26 6.69 -5.11 1.77
C GLY A 26 5.52 -6.02 2.16
N GLY A 27 4.31 -5.69 1.71
CA GLY A 27 3.12 -6.50 1.94
C GLY A 27 3.19 -7.86 1.22
N ALA A 28 3.61 -7.89 -0.04
CA ALA A 28 3.81 -9.13 -0.80
C ALA A 28 4.88 -10.02 -0.16
N ALA A 29 6.02 -9.44 0.25
CA ALA A 29 7.07 -10.17 0.95
C ALA A 29 6.58 -10.74 2.29
N ALA A 30 5.83 -9.95 3.06
CA ALA A 30 5.22 -10.40 4.32
C ALA A 30 4.23 -11.55 4.11
N LEU A 31 3.42 -11.50 3.04
CA LEU A 31 2.52 -12.60 2.68
C LEU A 31 3.29 -13.88 2.34
N LEU A 32 4.31 -13.80 1.49
CA LEU A 32 5.14 -14.96 1.13
C LEU A 32 5.81 -15.59 2.35
N LEU A 33 6.41 -14.76 3.21
CA LEU A 33 7.03 -15.22 4.45
C LEU A 33 6.01 -15.82 5.41
N SER A 34 4.81 -15.24 5.50
CA SER A 34 3.75 -15.72 6.40
C SER A 34 3.27 -17.12 6.04
N VAL A 35 3.11 -17.40 4.74
CA VAL A 35 2.69 -18.71 4.24
C VAL A 35 3.80 -19.72 4.48
N PHE A 36 5.06 -19.36 4.24
CA PHE A 36 6.21 -20.23 4.49
C PHE A 36 6.36 -20.60 5.97
N MET A 37 6.16 -19.63 6.88
CA MET A 37 6.24 -19.86 8.32
C MET A 37 4.95 -20.46 8.92
N GLY A 38 3.84 -20.49 8.18
CA GLY A 38 2.52 -20.89 8.69
C GLY A 38 1.92 -19.91 9.71
N ASN A 39 2.30 -18.63 9.68
CA ASN A 39 1.90 -17.65 10.68
C ASN A 39 0.69 -16.80 10.23
N ILE A 40 -0.47 -17.11 10.80
CA ILE A 40 -1.75 -16.45 10.51
C ILE A 40 -1.73 -14.95 10.85
N VAL A 41 -1.04 -14.52 11.91
CA VAL A 41 -0.99 -13.10 12.31
C VAL A 41 -0.22 -12.29 11.27
N LEU A 42 0.93 -12.81 10.81
CA LEU A 42 1.73 -12.19 9.75
C LEU A 42 0.96 -12.14 8.42
N LEU A 43 0.16 -13.17 8.12
CA LEU A 43 -0.70 -13.21 6.95
C LEU A 43 -1.71 -12.06 6.98
N LEU A 44 -2.43 -11.88 8.10
CA LEU A 44 -3.40 -10.79 8.25
C LEU A 44 -2.75 -9.40 8.12
N ILE A 45 -1.58 -9.21 8.72
CA ILE A 45 -0.82 -7.95 8.60
C ILE A 45 -0.42 -7.72 7.14
N GLY A 46 0.06 -8.75 6.44
CA GLY A 46 0.41 -8.68 5.03
C GLY A 46 -0.79 -8.28 4.16
N ILE A 47 -1.96 -8.87 4.39
CA ILE A 47 -3.21 -8.53 3.69
C ILE A 47 -3.55 -7.04 3.91
N VAL A 48 -3.52 -6.57 5.16
CA VAL A 48 -3.82 -5.16 5.49
C VAL A 48 -2.81 -4.21 4.84
N LEU A 49 -1.52 -4.55 4.81
CA LEU A 49 -0.49 -3.76 4.12
C LEU A 49 -0.78 -3.62 2.63
N VAL A 50 -1.09 -4.73 1.97
CA VAL A 50 -1.40 -4.74 0.52
C VAL A 50 -2.70 -3.98 0.26
N ALA A 51 -3.74 -4.20 1.07
CA ALA A 51 -5.01 -3.50 0.95
C ALA A 51 -4.83 -1.98 1.08
N THR A 52 -4.12 -1.51 2.10
CA THR A 52 -3.85 -0.06 2.29
C THR A 52 -3.00 0.53 1.17
N ALA A 53 -2.06 -0.24 0.61
CA ALA A 53 -1.30 0.17 -0.57
C ALA A 53 -2.19 0.30 -1.82
N PHE A 54 -3.10 -0.65 -2.04
CA PHE A 54 -4.06 -0.60 -3.14
C PHE A 54 -5.00 0.62 -3.02
N MET A 55 -5.44 0.92 -1.80
CA MET A 55 -6.26 2.09 -1.52
C MET A 55 -5.51 3.43 -1.57
N ARG A 56 -4.19 3.43 -1.75
CA ARG A 56 -3.31 4.63 -1.70
C ARG A 56 -3.55 5.48 -0.45
N TRP A 57 -3.82 4.82 0.66
CA TRP A 57 -4.23 5.47 1.90
C TRP A 57 -3.51 4.88 3.11
N CYS A 58 -2.96 5.77 3.93
CA CYS A 58 -2.40 5.44 5.23
C CYS A 58 -3.21 6.09 6.36
N PRO A 59 -3.76 5.32 7.31
CA PRO A 59 -4.41 5.87 8.50
C PRO A 59 -3.46 6.79 9.26
N VAL A 60 -2.21 6.36 9.48
CA VAL A 60 -1.21 7.11 10.25
C VAL A 60 -0.86 8.44 9.58
N TYR A 61 -0.63 8.45 8.25
CA TYR A 61 -0.37 9.72 7.56
C TYR A 61 -1.59 10.64 7.60
N SER A 62 -2.82 10.11 7.54
CA SER A 62 -4.05 10.91 7.67
C SER A 62 -4.16 11.56 9.04
N GLY A 63 -3.85 10.82 10.10
CA GLY A 63 -3.83 11.34 11.47
C GLY A 63 -2.76 12.41 11.71
N LEU A 64 -1.67 12.35 10.94
CA LEU A 64 -0.59 13.34 10.93
C LEU A 64 -0.79 14.45 9.88
N SER A 65 -1.90 14.44 9.13
CA SER A 65 -2.15 15.37 8.02
C SER A 65 -1.00 15.46 7.01
N LYS A 66 -0.31 14.33 6.76
CA LYS A 66 0.82 14.23 5.84
C LYS A 66 0.37 13.55 4.54
N SER A 67 0.89 14.03 3.41
CA SER A 67 0.72 13.40 2.10
C SER A 67 2.07 13.29 1.40
N THR A 68 2.30 12.18 0.70
CA THR A 68 3.48 11.97 -0.16
C THR A 68 3.12 11.92 -1.64
N VAL A 69 1.89 12.32 -1.97
CA VAL A 69 1.38 12.41 -3.34
C VAL A 69 2.05 13.59 -4.02
N ASP A 70 2.81 13.32 -5.09
CA ASP A 70 3.41 14.36 -5.90
C ASP A 70 2.40 14.77 -6.99
N PRO A 71 2.09 16.07 -7.19
CA PRO A 71 1.14 16.50 -8.22
C PRO A 71 1.61 16.18 -9.65
N ASN A 72 2.90 15.89 -9.87
CA ASN A 72 3.45 15.51 -11.16
C ASN A 72 3.64 13.99 -11.33
N GLU A 73 3.20 13.17 -10.37
CA GLU A 73 3.32 11.72 -10.52
C GLU A 73 2.31 11.20 -11.56
N PRO A 74 2.73 10.27 -12.44
CA PRO A 74 1.83 9.67 -13.40
C PRO A 74 0.71 8.93 -12.67
N THR A 75 -0.54 9.24 -13.03
CA THR A 75 -1.73 8.57 -12.47
C THR A 75 -1.66 7.10 -12.84
N ALA A 76 -1.32 6.24 -11.88
CA ALA A 76 -1.31 4.79 -12.08
C ALA A 76 -2.75 4.25 -12.19
N GLY A 77 -3.38 4.51 -13.33
CA GLY A 77 -4.56 3.79 -13.79
C GLY A 77 -4.14 2.51 -14.48
N GLY A 78 -4.57 1.37 -13.92
CA GLY A 78 -4.75 0.12 -14.66
C GLY A 78 -3.53 -0.81 -14.80
N GLY A 79 -3.73 -2.05 -14.37
CA GLY A 79 -3.14 -3.22 -15.03
C GLY A 79 -1.86 -3.78 -14.42
N CYS A 80 -1.94 -5.01 -13.93
CA CYS A 80 -0.84 -5.96 -14.08
C CYS A 80 -0.33 -5.90 -15.54
N PRO A 81 0.97 -6.04 -15.83
CA PRO A 81 1.32 -6.79 -17.01
C PRO A 81 0.92 -8.23 -16.70
N HIS A 82 -0.19 -8.63 -17.30
CA HIS A 82 -0.39 -10.00 -17.72
C HIS A 82 0.95 -10.49 -18.30
N SER A 83 1.37 -11.65 -17.86
CA SER A 83 2.35 -12.47 -18.57
C SER A 83 1.99 -12.53 -20.04
N ASP A 84 2.80 -11.93 -20.90
CA ASP A 84 2.89 -12.31 -22.31
C ASP A 84 4.31 -12.82 -22.55
N THR A 85 4.33 -14.12 -22.80
CA THR A 85 5.36 -14.90 -23.48
C THR A 85 5.69 -14.30 -24.86
N GLU A 86 6.75 -14.82 -25.50
CA GLU A 86 7.12 -14.73 -26.93
C GLU A 86 8.30 -13.77 -27.19
N SER A 87 9.55 -14.26 -27.28
CA SER A 87 10.14 -15.03 -28.40
C SER A 87 10.17 -14.26 -29.73
N HIS A 88 11.27 -13.55 -29.98
CA HIS A 88 11.99 -13.62 -31.27
C HIS A 88 13.40 -13.02 -31.17
#